data_AF-X1SMJ1-F1
#
_entry.id   AF-X1SMJ1-F1
#
_cell.length_a   1.000
_cell.length_b   1.000
_cell.length_c   1.000
_cell.angle_alpha   90.00
_cell.angle_beta   90.00
_cell.angle_gamma   90.00
#
_symmetry.space_group_name_H-M   'P 1'
#
loop_
_entity.id
_entity.type
_entity.pdbx_description
1 polymer ?
#
loop_
_entity_poly.entity_id
_entity_poly.type
_entity_poly.pdbx_seq_one_letter_code
_entity_poly.pdbx_strand_id
1 'polypeptide(L)'
;MPMDGDQLVEVTPYFEEVAKSQDFYSEELMRQLAAGAKLHDVDGVPDTIKQLFVTAHEIIPEWHVRMQSAFQKSTDNAVSKTVNFPQEATREDISKVYMMACQEGLKGITIYRDRSREAQVLTIGKEEKIEG
;
A
#
# COMPACT_ATOMS: atom_id res chain seq x y z
N MET A 1 -25.56 -12.53 10.60
CA MET A 1 -24.55 -13.48 10.10
C MET A 1 -24.36 -13.18 8.63
N PRO A 2 -23.13 -12.94 8.15
CA PRO A 2 -22.87 -12.90 6.72
C PRO A 2 -23.28 -14.25 6.13
N MET A 3 -23.97 -14.26 4.98
CA MET A 3 -24.29 -15.50 4.29
C MET A 3 -23.04 -15.99 3.55
N ASP A 4 -22.84 -17.31 3.52
CA ASP A 4 -21.76 -17.96 2.78
C ASP A 4 -21.78 -17.48 1.31
N GLY A 5 -20.77 -16.68 0.94
CA GLY A 5 -20.60 -16.16 -0.43
C GLY A 5 -20.65 -14.63 -0.59
N ASP A 6 -20.99 -13.87 0.45
CA ASP A 6 -20.94 -12.41 0.38
C ASP A 6 -19.49 -11.92 0.38
N GLN A 7 -18.98 -11.50 -0.78
CA GLN A 7 -17.76 -10.70 -0.87
C GLN A 7 -18.04 -9.34 -0.23
N LEU A 8 -17.59 -9.17 1.01
CA LEU A 8 -17.56 -7.87 1.67
C LEU A 8 -16.56 -6.98 0.94
N VAL A 9 -17.09 -6.15 0.04
CA VAL A 9 -16.36 -5.09 -0.64
C VAL A 9 -16.03 -4.02 0.40
N GLU A 10 -14.77 -4.01 0.85
CA GLU A 10 -14.27 -2.97 1.75
C GLU A 10 -13.42 -1.98 0.96
N VAL A 11 -14.02 -0.86 0.58
CA VAL A 11 -13.30 0.31 0.05
C VAL A 11 -13.18 1.32 1.19
N THR A 12 -12.12 2.13 1.17
CA THR A 12 -11.95 3.20 2.18
C THR A 12 -13.15 4.14 2.13
N PRO A 13 -13.88 4.36 3.25
CA PRO A 13 -15.10 5.20 3.26
C PRO A 13 -14.86 6.62 2.72
N TYR A 14 -13.69 7.19 3.00
CA TYR A 14 -13.28 8.50 2.49
C TYR A 14 -13.16 8.54 0.96
N PHE A 15 -12.76 7.44 0.32
CA PHE A 15 -12.69 7.39 -1.14
C PHE A 15 -14.09 7.42 -1.74
N GLU A 16 -15.03 6.68 -1.16
CA GLU A 16 -16.43 6.67 -1.60
C GLU A 16 -17.10 8.04 -1.46
N GLU A 17 -16.87 8.73 -0.34
CA GLU A 17 -17.37 10.10 -0.13
C GLU A 17 -16.81 11.08 -1.19
N VAL A 18 -15.52 11.01 -1.48
CA VAL A 18 -14.89 11.86 -2.49
C VAL A 18 -15.41 11.53 -3.90
N ALA A 19 -15.56 10.24 -4.22
CA ALA A 19 -16.10 9.80 -5.50
C ALA A 19 -17.52 10.31 -5.76
N LYS A 20 -18.38 10.29 -4.72
CA LYS A 20 -19.74 10.81 -4.82
C LYS A 20 -19.78 12.33 -4.91
N SER A 21 -18.94 13.02 -4.13
CA SER A 21 -18.91 14.49 -4.13
C SER A 21 -18.32 15.12 -5.39
N GLN A 22 -17.49 14.39 -6.14
CA GLN A 22 -16.89 14.85 -7.39
C GLN A 22 -17.45 14.13 -8.63
N ASP A 23 -18.62 13.50 -8.51
CA ASP A 23 -19.39 12.93 -9.63
C ASP A 23 -18.64 11.90 -10.50
N PHE A 24 -17.65 11.18 -9.95
CA PHE A 24 -16.96 10.08 -10.64
C PHE A 24 -17.25 8.69 -10.03
N TYR A 25 -18.15 8.63 -9.05
CA TYR A 25 -18.60 7.38 -8.44
C TYR A 25 -19.31 6.47 -9.47
N SER A 26 -18.91 5.20 -9.51
CA SER A 26 -19.68 4.15 -10.18
C SER A 26 -19.60 2.85 -9.39
N GLU A 27 -20.65 2.03 -9.45
CA GLU A 27 -20.63 0.69 -8.83
C GLU A 27 -19.53 -0.18 -9.43
N GLU A 28 -19.26 -0.03 -10.73
CA GLU A 28 -18.17 -0.74 -11.42
C GLU A 28 -16.80 -0.34 -10.87
N LEU A 29 -16.54 0.96 -10.67
CA LEU A 29 -15.30 1.44 -10.04
C LEU A 29 -15.11 0.81 -8.65
N MET A 30 -16.15 0.80 -7.83
CA MET A 30 -16.05 0.21 -6.48
C MET A 30 -15.80 -1.30 -6.53
N ARG A 31 -16.45 -2.02 -7.45
CA ARG A 31 -16.20 -3.46 -7.66
C ARG A 31 -14.77 -3.73 -8.13
N GLN A 32 -14.24 -2.93 -9.06
CA GLN A 32 -12.87 -3.07 -9.55
C GLN A 32 -11.84 -2.85 -8.44
N LEU A 33 -12.01 -1.80 -7.65
CA LEU A 33 -11.13 -1.51 -6.51
C LEU A 33 -11.19 -2.62 -5.45
N ALA A 34 -12.38 -3.14 -5.17
CA ALA A 34 -12.58 -4.26 -4.24
C ALA A 34 -11.93 -5.57 -4.73
N ALA A 35 -11.89 -5.78 -6.04
CA ALA A 35 -11.20 -6.90 -6.66
C ALA A 35 -9.66 -6.74 -6.66
N GLY A 36 -9.13 -5.62 -6.14
CA GLY A 36 -7.71 -5.34 -6.05
C GLY A 36 -7.12 -4.63 -7.27
N ALA A 37 -7.95 -4.02 -8.12
CA ALA A 37 -7.46 -3.14 -9.16
C ALA A 37 -6.75 -1.93 -8.55
N LYS A 38 -5.64 -1.50 -9.15
CA LYS A 38 -4.96 -0.28 -8.74
C LYS A 38 -5.75 0.92 -9.24
N LEU A 39 -5.99 1.89 -8.37
CA LEU A 39 -6.72 3.11 -8.72
C LEU A 39 -6.10 3.86 -9.91
N HIS A 40 -4.78 3.81 -10.05
CA HIS A 40 -4.06 4.43 -11.16
C HIS A 40 -4.42 3.83 -12.52
N ASP A 41 -4.76 2.55 -12.57
CA ASP A 41 -5.08 1.81 -13.80
C ASP A 41 -6.56 1.94 -14.19
N VAL A 42 -7.39 2.57 -13.36
CA VAL A 42 -8.82 2.76 -13.64
C VAL A 42 -9.06 4.07 -14.39
N ASP A 43 -9.80 3.99 -15.49
CA ASP A 43 -10.23 5.13 -16.29
C ASP A 43 -11.39 5.89 -15.61
N GLY A 44 -11.51 7.19 -15.88
CA GLY A 44 -12.61 8.03 -15.37
C GLY A 44 -12.38 8.63 -13.97
N VAL A 45 -11.29 8.31 -13.29
CA VAL A 45 -10.90 8.97 -12.03
C VAL A 45 -9.91 10.12 -12.31
N PRO A 46 -10.14 11.34 -11.81
CA PRO A 46 -9.21 12.46 -11.99
C PRO A 46 -7.82 12.18 -11.40
N ASP A 47 -6.76 12.66 -12.06
CA ASP A 47 -5.36 12.44 -11.63
C ASP A 47 -5.06 12.96 -10.23
N THR A 48 -5.72 14.06 -9.81
CA THR A 48 -5.60 14.61 -8.46
C THR A 48 -6.09 13.63 -7.40
N ILE A 49 -7.15 12.88 -7.69
CA ILE A 49 -7.69 11.85 -6.79
C ILE A 49 -6.76 10.63 -6.79
N LYS A 50 -6.26 10.22 -7.95
CA LYS A 50 -5.28 9.13 -8.06
C LYS A 50 -4.04 9.41 -7.19
N GLN A 51 -3.53 10.64 -7.24
CA GLN A 51 -2.39 11.07 -6.41
C GLN A 51 -2.72 11.14 -4.91
N LEU A 52 -3.97 11.45 -4.55
CA LEU A 52 -4.39 11.59 -3.15
C LEU A 52 -4.57 10.22 -2.46
N PHE A 53 -5.07 9.23 -3.19
CA PHE A 53 -5.41 7.90 -2.67
C PHE A 53 -4.37 6.82 -3.02
N VAL A 54 -3.09 7.21 -3.13
CA VAL A 54 -1.99 6.26 -3.30
C VAL A 54 -1.91 5.27 -2.13
N THR A 55 -1.57 4.03 -2.45
CA THR A 55 -1.40 2.96 -1.46
C THR A 55 0.04 2.88 -0.95
N ALA A 56 0.24 2.18 0.17
CA ALA A 56 1.58 2.03 0.76
C ALA A 56 2.59 1.32 -0.15
N HIS A 57 2.13 0.49 -1.11
CA HIS A 57 2.97 -0.20 -2.09
C HIS A 57 3.40 0.70 -3.26
N GLU A 58 2.73 1.83 -3.45
CA GLU A 58 3.01 2.79 -4.52
C GLU A 58 3.97 3.91 -4.06
N ILE A 59 4.16 4.05 -2.74
CA ILE A 59 5.15 4.94 -2.16
C ILE A 59 6.53 4.28 -2.27
N ILE A 60 7.46 4.93 -2.98
CA ILE A 60 8.83 4.43 -3.12
C ILE A 60 9.55 4.29 -1.76
N PRO A 61 10.46 3.31 -1.60
CA PRO A 61 11.09 2.99 -0.31
C PRO A 61 11.75 4.18 0.40
N GLU A 62 12.41 5.08 -0.33
CA GLU A 62 13.07 6.25 0.25
C GLU A 62 12.09 7.23 0.89
N TRP A 63 10.87 7.36 0.36
CA TRP A 63 9.85 8.22 0.95
C TRP A 63 9.32 7.66 2.28
N HIS A 64 9.25 6.34 2.43
CA HIS A 64 8.92 5.73 3.72
C HIS A 64 9.98 6.05 4.79
N VAL A 65 11.27 6.01 4.43
CA VAL A 65 12.38 6.36 5.32
C VAL A 65 12.31 7.84 5.74
N ARG A 66 12.10 8.75 4.77
CA ARG A 66 11.96 10.19 5.04
C ARG A 66 10.77 10.48 5.96
N MET A 67 9.65 9.80 5.72
CA MET A 67 8.48 9.90 6.58
C MET A 67 8.81 9.46 8.00
N GLN A 68 9.44 8.30 8.17
CA GLN A 68 9.86 7.80 9.49
C GLN A 68 10.85 8.76 10.18
N SER A 69 11.81 9.33 9.44
CA SER A 69 12.78 10.32 9.94
C SER A 69 12.10 11.57 10.49
N ALA A 70 11.07 12.07 9.79
CA ALA A 70 10.32 13.23 10.25
C ALA A 70 9.69 12.99 11.65
N PHE A 71 9.12 11.82 11.89
CA PHE A 71 8.55 11.47 13.20
C PHE A 71 9.60 11.09 14.25
N GLN A 72 10.72 10.47 13.84
CA GLN A 72 11.77 10.03 14.76
C GLN A 72 12.42 11.19 15.53
N LYS A 73 12.48 12.39 14.92
CA LYS A 73 13.00 13.63 15.53
C LYS A 73 12.24 14.07 16.78
N SER A 74 10.97 13.68 16.89
CA SER A 74 10.10 14.02 18.02
C SER A 74 9.74 12.80 18.87
N THR A 75 10.41 11.66 18.67
CA THR A 75 10.11 10.41 19.37
C THR A 75 11.33 9.87 20.14
N ASP A 76 11.19 9.76 21.46
CA ASP A 76 12.23 9.23 22.34
C ASP A 76 12.46 7.72 22.14
N ASN A 77 11.42 6.99 21.76
CA ASN A 77 11.48 5.59 21.35
C ASN A 77 11.67 5.45 19.82
N ALA A 78 11.69 4.22 19.31
CA ALA A 78 11.70 3.96 17.87
C ALA A 78 10.29 4.09 17.26
N VAL A 79 10.22 4.51 15.99
CA VAL A 79 8.97 4.51 15.22
C VAL A 79 8.80 3.16 14.52
N SER A 80 7.70 2.45 14.78
CA SER A 80 7.38 1.19 14.11
C SER A 80 6.67 1.45 12.79
N LYS A 81 7.45 1.68 11.71
CA LYS A 81 6.94 1.85 10.35
C LYS A 81 7.60 0.85 9.41
N THR A 82 6.78 0.19 8.61
CA THR A 82 7.22 -0.76 7.58
C THR A 82 7.49 -0.03 6.28
N VAL A 83 8.66 -0.29 5.68
CA VAL A 83 8.99 0.06 4.29
C VAL A 83 8.61 -1.12 3.41
N ASN A 84 7.63 -0.91 2.54
CA ASN A 84 7.22 -1.92 1.57
C ASN A 84 8.11 -1.86 0.33
N PHE A 85 8.51 -3.02 -0.16
CA PHE A 85 9.26 -3.20 -1.39
C PHE A 85 8.51 -4.12 -2.34
N PRO A 86 8.63 -3.90 -3.66
CA PRO A 86 8.10 -4.84 -4.64
C PRO A 86 8.89 -6.16 -4.63
N GLN A 87 8.33 -7.22 -5.20
CA GLN A 87 8.91 -8.58 -5.19
C GLN A 87 10.31 -8.60 -5.83
N GLU A 88 10.47 -7.83 -6.89
CA GLU A 88 11.66 -7.66 -7.73
C GLU A 88 12.77 -6.83 -7.09
N ALA A 89 12.55 -6.27 -5.89
CA ALA A 89 13.56 -5.49 -5.19
C ALA A 89 14.85 -6.28 -4.94
N THR A 90 15.96 -5.66 -5.30
CA THR A 90 17.30 -6.26 -5.21
C THR A 90 17.88 -6.12 -3.80
N ARG A 91 19.00 -6.80 -3.54
CA ARG A 91 19.72 -6.66 -2.26
C ARG A 91 20.30 -5.26 -2.12
N GLU A 92 20.70 -4.67 -3.24
CA GLU A 92 21.25 -3.33 -3.34
C GLU A 92 20.19 -2.28 -2.97
N ASP A 93 18.95 -2.43 -3.45
CA ASP A 93 17.83 -1.54 -3.09
C ASP A 93 17.55 -1.56 -1.59
N ILE A 94 17.53 -2.76 -1.00
CA ILE A 94 17.32 -2.97 0.44
C ILE A 94 18.48 -2.37 1.24
N SER A 95 19.72 -2.61 0.81
CA SER A 95 20.94 -2.07 1.43
C SER A 95 20.94 -0.54 1.45
N LYS A 96 20.53 0.09 0.34
CA LYS A 96 20.39 1.55 0.23
C LYS A 96 19.44 2.12 1.28
N VAL A 97 18.31 1.47 1.52
CA VAL A 97 17.34 1.90 2.54
C VAL A 97 17.89 1.75 3.96
N TYR A 98 18.59 0.66 4.28
CA TYR A 98 19.26 0.52 5.58
C TYR A 98 20.33 1.61 5.78
N MET A 99 21.12 1.90 4.74
CA MET A 99 22.13 2.96 4.79
C MET A 99 21.49 4.33 5.01
N MET A 100 20.41 4.62 4.28
CA MET A 100 19.65 5.86 4.42
C MET A 100 19.05 5.99 5.83
N ALA A 101 18.47 4.92 6.38
CA ALA A 101 17.94 4.91 7.74
C ALA A 101 19.01 5.21 8.79
N CYS A 102 20.22 4.65 8.63
CA CYS A 102 21.36 4.93 9.48
C CYS A 102 21.80 6.41 9.39
N GLN A 103 21.90 6.94 8.17
CA GLN A 103 22.26 8.34 7.91
C GLN A 103 21.24 9.33 8.49
N GLU A 104 19.95 8.97 8.47
CA GLU A 104 18.85 9.76 9.02
C GLU A 104 18.70 9.61 10.55
N GLY A 105 19.55 8.80 11.21
CA GLY A 105 19.53 8.61 12.65
C GLY A 105 18.32 7.81 13.16
N LEU A 106 17.75 6.93 12.33
CA LEU A 106 16.64 6.07 12.73
C LEU A 106 17.10 5.02 13.74
N LYS A 107 16.31 4.82 14.80
CA LYS A 107 16.60 3.82 15.84
C LYS A 107 16.29 2.40 15.41
N GLY A 108 15.52 2.23 14.33
CA GLY A 108 15.17 0.95 13.73
C GLY A 108 14.36 1.15 12.46
N ILE A 109 14.30 0.12 11.64
CA ILE A 109 13.49 0.09 10.41
C ILE A 109 12.96 -1.32 10.19
N THR A 110 11.75 -1.44 9.67
CA THR A 110 11.17 -2.73 9.29
C THR A 110 10.97 -2.75 7.79
N ILE A 111 11.45 -3.80 7.13
CA ILE A 111 11.32 -3.97 5.68
C ILE A 111 10.38 -5.15 5.42
N TYR A 112 9.41 -4.92 4.55
CA TYR A 112 8.58 -5.98 3.98
C TYR A 112 8.80 -5.98 2.47
N ARG A 113 9.34 -7.07 1.94
CA ARG A 113 9.41 -7.29 0.49
C ARG A 113 8.22 -8.15 0.08
N ASP A 114 7.49 -7.72 -0.92
CA ASP A 114 6.35 -8.47 -1.43
C ASP A 114 6.77 -9.90 -1.83
N ARG A 115 5.87 -10.85 -1.57
CA ARG A 115 6.05 -12.31 -1.73
C ARG A 115 7.29 -12.89 -1.05
N SER A 116 7.82 -12.23 -0.01
CA SER A 116 8.93 -12.77 0.80
C SER A 116 8.51 -13.90 1.75
N ARG A 117 7.19 -14.16 1.91
CA ARG A 117 6.63 -15.25 2.71
C ARG A 117 5.59 -16.00 1.88
N GLU A 118 5.57 -17.33 1.98
CA GLU A 118 4.67 -18.22 1.22
C GLU A 118 3.20 -18.06 1.59
N ALA A 119 2.89 -17.76 2.87
CA ALA A 119 1.55 -17.44 3.33
C ALA A 119 1.41 -15.92 3.51
N GLN A 120 0.81 -15.25 2.53
CA GLN A 120 0.40 -13.85 2.65
C GLN A 120 -1.08 -13.80 3.07
N VAL A 121 -1.39 -13.08 4.15
CA VAL A 121 -2.79 -12.83 4.57
C VAL A 121 -3.43 -11.76 3.67
N LEU A 122 -2.60 -10.95 3.00
CA LEU A 122 -3.01 -9.92 2.05
C LEU A 122 -2.63 -10.36 0.64
N THR A 123 -3.61 -10.84 -0.12
CA THR A 123 -3.45 -11.16 -1.54
C THR A 123 -3.85 -9.94 -2.36
N ILE A 124 -2.92 -9.38 -3.14
CA ILE A 124 -3.22 -8.32 -4.10
C ILE A 124 -3.89 -8.99 -5.31
N GLY A 125 -5.22 -9.03 -5.33
CA GLY A 125 -6.06 -9.11 -6.53
C GLY A 125 -5.85 -10.24 -7.55
N LYS A 126 -5.08 -11.29 -7.24
CA LYS A 126 -5.04 -12.51 -8.05
C LYS A 126 -4.97 -13.74 -7.15
N GLU A 127 -6.08 -14.47 -7.08
CA GLU A 127 -6.05 -15.90 -6.77
C GLU A 127 -5.25 -16.60 -7.87
N GLU A 128 -3.96 -16.82 -7.65
CA GLU A 128 -3.28 -17.87 -8.40
C GLU A 128 -3.76 -19.20 -7.84
N LYS A 129 -4.59 -19.90 -8.63
CA LYS A 129 -4.92 -21.30 -8.36
C LYS A 129 -3.60 -22.07 -8.24
N ILE A 130 -3.34 -22.56 -7.03
CA ILE A 130 -2.31 -23.57 -6.81
C ILE A 130 -2.87 -24.87 -7.42
N GLU A 131 -2.54 -25.13 -8.68
CA GLU A 131 -2.71 -26.46 -9.27
C GLU A 131 -1.54 -27.34 -8.80
N GLY A 132 -1.89 -28.39 -8.05
CA GLY A 132 -0.99 -29.50 -7.72
C GLY A 132 -1.02 -30.60 -8.77
#